data_AF-A0A2S6R0Y7-F1
#
_entry.id   AF-A0A2S6R0Y7-F1
#
_cell.length_a   1.000
_cell.length_b   1.000
_cell.length_c   1.000
_cell.angle_alpha   90.00
_cell.angle_beta   90.00
_cell.angle_gamma   90.00
#
_symmetry.space_group_name_H-M   'P 1'
#
loop_
_entity.id
_entity.type
_entity.pdbx_description
1 polymer ?
#
loop_
_entity_poly.entity_id
_entity_poly.type
_entity_poly.pdbx_seq_one_letter_code
_entity_poly.pdbx_strand_id
1 'polypeptide(L)'
;MLSVVIPCLNSAPTLAATLVSLEIELVGVDYEILVVDGGSADASQAIAEAKGVRFMSAARGRGAQLAAGGRAAGGDWLLFLHADTVLGEGWRSEASVFMADSENARRAGVFRLSFDDGARAARRLE
;
A
#
# COMPACT_ATOMS: atom_id res chain seq x y z
N MET A 1 8.08 1.04 -13.63
CA MET A 1 6.89 0.38 -13.02
C MET A 1 6.72 0.82 -11.56
N LEU A 2 5.50 0.93 -11.04
CA LEU A 2 5.22 1.23 -9.61
C LEU A 2 4.83 -0.04 -8.84
N SER A 3 5.52 -0.36 -7.75
CA SER A 3 5.13 -1.46 -6.86
C SER A 3 4.49 -0.92 -5.59
N VAL A 4 3.24 -1.28 -5.34
CA VAL A 4 2.54 -0.95 -4.09
C VAL A 4 2.75 -2.07 -3.08
N VAL A 5 3.35 -1.76 -1.93
CA VAL A 5 3.65 -2.74 -0.88
C VAL A 5 2.74 -2.48 0.31
N ILE A 6 1.90 -3.46 0.62
CA ILE A 6 0.86 -3.40 1.65
C ILE A 6 1.15 -4.40 2.76
N PRO A 7 1.66 -3.97 3.93
CA PRO A 7 1.76 -4.87 5.08
C PRO A 7 0.36 -5.20 5.60
N CYS A 8 0.11 -6.48 5.85
CA CYS A 8 -1.20 -7.01 6.23
C CYS A 8 -1.09 -7.89 7.48
N LEU A 9 -2.02 -7.73 8.42
CA LEU A 9 -2.17 -8.62 9.58
C LEU A 9 -3.60 -8.48 10.11
N ASN A 10 -4.41 -9.50 9.89
CA ASN A 10 -5.84 -9.51 10.18
C ASN A 10 -6.56 -8.26 9.62
N SER A 11 -6.28 -7.94 8.36
CA SER A 11 -6.76 -6.71 7.72
C SER A 11 -7.98 -6.92 6.84
N ALA A 12 -8.69 -8.05 6.96
CA ALA A 12 -9.89 -8.33 6.18
C ALA A 12 -10.95 -7.21 6.24
N PRO A 13 -11.18 -6.52 7.37
CA PRO A 13 -12.19 -5.45 7.44
C PRO A 13 -11.92 -4.26 6.52
N THR A 14 -10.66 -3.99 6.16
CA THR A 14 -10.27 -2.76 5.45
C THR A 14 -9.56 -3.00 4.12
N LEU A 15 -8.87 -4.13 3.98
CA LEU A 15 -8.03 -4.45 2.82
C LEU A 15 -8.79 -4.35 1.50
N ALA A 16 -10.05 -4.80 1.47
CA ALA A 16 -10.87 -4.76 0.26
C ALA A 16 -11.08 -3.31 -0.25
N ALA A 17 -11.34 -2.37 0.66
CA ALA A 17 -11.54 -0.96 0.29
C ALA A 17 -10.23 -0.33 -0.21
N THR A 18 -9.11 -0.61 0.46
CA THR A 18 -7.78 -0.17 0.02
C THR A 18 -7.46 -0.68 -1.38
N LEU A 19 -7.65 -1.97 -1.65
CA LEU A 19 -7.38 -2.56 -2.97
C LEU A 19 -8.30 -1.98 -4.06
N VAL A 20 -9.60 -1.81 -3.78
CA VAL A 20 -10.53 -1.16 -4.72
C VAL A 20 -10.09 0.25 -5.06
N SER A 21 -9.66 1.03 -4.08
CA SER A 21 -9.21 2.41 -4.32
C SER A 21 -7.98 2.48 -5.23
N LEU A 22 -7.08 1.49 -5.13
CA LEU A 22 -5.90 1.38 -5.98
C LEU A 22 -6.27 0.96 -7.41
N GLU A 23 -7.13 -0.05 -7.57
CA GLU A 23 -7.55 -0.55 -8.88
C GLU A 23 -8.15 0.54 -9.76
N ILE A 24 -9.00 1.40 -9.19
CA ILE A 24 -9.67 2.51 -9.90
C ILE A 24 -8.63 3.51 -10.43
N GLU A 25 -7.69 3.91 -9.58
CA GLU A 25 -6.72 4.94 -9.92
C GLU A 25 -5.59 4.41 -10.79
N LEU A 26 -5.22 3.13 -10.69
CA LEU A 26 -4.07 2.54 -11.39
C LEU A 26 -4.39 2.00 -12.80
N VAL A 27 -5.61 2.19 -13.30
CA VAL A 27 -5.97 1.82 -14.68
C VAL A 27 -4.98 2.42 -15.70
N GLY A 28 -4.43 1.57 -16.58
CA GLY A 28 -3.49 2.00 -17.62
C GLY A 28 -2.11 2.43 -17.12
N VAL A 29 -1.78 2.22 -15.84
CA VAL A 29 -0.40 2.28 -15.35
C VAL A 29 0.20 0.88 -15.31
N ASP A 30 1.50 0.80 -15.52
CA ASP A 30 2.28 -0.39 -15.25
C ASP A 30 2.58 -0.47 -13.74
N TYR A 31 1.85 -1.32 -13.03
CA TYR A 31 1.97 -1.52 -11.59
C TYR A 31 1.87 -2.98 -11.16
N GLU A 32 2.33 -3.24 -9.95
CA GLU A 32 2.01 -4.44 -9.19
C GLU A 32 1.59 -4.07 -7.75
N ILE A 33 0.78 -4.92 -7.13
CA ILE A 33 0.42 -4.80 -5.71
C ILE A 33 0.88 -6.05 -4.98
N LEU A 34 1.67 -5.86 -3.92
CA LEU A 34 2.16 -6.90 -3.04
C LEU A 34 1.51 -6.74 -1.66
N VAL A 35 0.62 -7.67 -1.31
CA VAL A 35 0.11 -7.81 0.05
C VAL A 35 1.06 -8.73 0.83
N VAL A 36 1.70 -8.19 1.86
CA VAL A 36 2.70 -8.89 2.67
C VAL A 36 2.15 -9.21 4.04
N ASP A 37 1.74 -10.45 4.22
CA ASP A 37 1.06 -10.93 5.41
C ASP A 37 2.02 -11.32 6.54
N GLY A 38 1.68 -10.89 7.76
CA GLY A 38 2.42 -11.18 8.99
C GLY A 38 1.89 -12.37 9.79
N GLY A 39 1.10 -13.26 9.17
CA GLY A 39 0.42 -14.38 9.82
C GLY A 39 -1.03 -14.07 10.19
N SER A 40 -1.82 -13.60 9.23
CA SER A 40 -3.26 -13.40 9.41
C SER A 40 -4.00 -14.72 9.66
N ALA A 41 -5.06 -14.65 10.47
CA ALA A 41 -5.97 -15.74 10.77
C ALA A 41 -7.42 -15.45 10.30
N ASP A 42 -7.61 -14.38 9.54
CA ASP A 42 -8.87 -13.95 8.96
C ASP A 42 -8.90 -14.11 7.43
N ALA A 43 -9.88 -13.49 6.76
CA ALA A 43 -10.06 -13.59 5.32
C ALA A 43 -9.09 -12.75 4.48
N SER A 44 -8.03 -12.16 5.06
CA SER A 44 -7.12 -11.24 4.35
C SER A 44 -6.49 -11.87 3.09
N GLN A 45 -6.06 -13.13 3.16
CA GLN A 45 -5.51 -13.85 2.02
C GLN A 45 -6.55 -14.04 0.91
N ALA A 46 -7.75 -14.50 1.26
CA ALA A 46 -8.82 -14.72 0.30
C ALA A 46 -9.23 -13.42 -0.42
N ILE A 47 -9.21 -12.28 0.28
CA ILE A 47 -9.48 -10.96 -0.30
C ILE A 47 -8.40 -10.58 -1.32
N ALA A 48 -7.12 -10.77 -0.99
CA ALA A 48 -6.01 -10.49 -1.90
C ALA A 48 -6.06 -11.37 -3.16
N GLU A 49 -6.32 -12.67 -2.99
CA GLU A 49 -6.45 -13.62 -4.09
C GLU A 49 -7.64 -13.29 -5.00
N ALA A 50 -8.80 -12.93 -4.42
CA ALA A 50 -9.98 -12.52 -5.18
C ALA A 50 -9.75 -11.24 -6.02
N LYS A 51 -8.81 -10.40 -5.58
CA LYS A 51 -8.36 -9.19 -6.28
C LYS A 51 -7.23 -9.45 -7.28
N GLY A 52 -6.73 -10.67 -7.36
CA GLY A 52 -5.64 -11.04 -8.27
C GLY A 52 -4.32 -10.35 -7.95
N VAL A 53 -4.15 -9.82 -6.74
CA VAL A 53 -2.90 -9.16 -6.32
C VAL A 53 -1.94 -10.19 -5.73
N ARG A 54 -0.64 -9.88 -5.76
CA ARG A 54 0.39 -10.79 -5.26
C ARG A 54 0.31 -10.85 -3.74
N PHE A 55 0.07 -12.05 -3.20
CA PHE A 55 0.07 -12.29 -1.76
C PHE A 55 1.32 -13.06 -1.35
N MET A 56 1.98 -12.64 -0.27
CA MET A 56 3.14 -13.35 0.28
C MET A 56 3.19 -13.23 1.80
N SER A 57 3.80 -14.21 2.46
CA SER A 57 4.01 -14.19 3.91
C SER A 57 5.40 -13.66 4.29
N ALA A 58 5.49 -13.00 5.43
CA ALA A 58 6.72 -12.58 6.07
C ALA A 58 6.63 -12.76 7.59
N ALA A 59 7.76 -12.58 8.29
CA ALA A 59 7.74 -12.53 9.75
C ALA A 59 6.81 -11.41 10.23
N ARG A 60 6.05 -11.69 11.29
CA ARG A 60 5.13 -10.72 11.89
C ARG A 60 5.86 -9.44 12.29
N GLY A 61 5.30 -8.29 11.90
CA GLY A 61 5.79 -6.97 12.27
C GLY A 61 5.96 -6.08 11.05
N ARG A 62 5.42 -4.86 11.12
CA ARG A 62 5.36 -3.90 10.02
C ARG A 62 6.70 -3.74 9.29
N GLY A 63 7.79 -3.56 10.03
CA GLY A 63 9.13 -3.39 9.43
C GLY A 63 9.59 -4.62 8.64
N ALA A 64 9.36 -5.84 9.15
CA ALA A 64 9.72 -7.07 8.47
C ALA A 64 8.89 -7.27 7.19
N GLN A 65 7.59 -6.95 7.26
CA GLN A 65 6.67 -7.03 6.13
C GLN A 65 7.02 -6.02 5.03
N LEU A 66 7.24 -4.75 5.41
CA LEU A 66 7.66 -3.70 4.46
C LEU A 66 9.01 -4.05 3.81
N ALA A 67 9.99 -4.54 4.59
CA ALA A 67 11.29 -4.91 4.06
C ALA A 67 11.26 -6.16 3.18
N ALA A 68 10.40 -7.14 3.47
CA ALA A 68 10.19 -8.29 2.61
C ALA A 68 9.51 -7.90 1.29
N GLY A 69 8.45 -7.08 1.37
CA GLY A 69 7.76 -6.56 0.20
C GLY A 69 8.65 -5.69 -0.70
N GLY A 70 9.41 -4.77 -0.12
CA GLY A 70 10.34 -3.92 -0.88
C GLY A 70 11.45 -4.72 -1.59
N ARG A 71 11.87 -5.86 -1.03
CA ARG A 71 12.81 -6.79 -1.70
C ARG A 71 12.17 -7.63 -2.80
N ALA A 72 10.88 -7.92 -2.65
CA ALA A 72 10.13 -8.76 -3.58
C ALA A 72 9.54 -7.98 -4.76
N ALA A 73 9.38 -6.66 -4.59
CA ALA A 73 8.92 -5.73 -5.62
C ALA A 73 9.91 -5.66 -6.79
N GLY A 74 9.38 -5.62 -8.01
CA GLY A 74 10.13 -5.46 -9.25
C GLY A 74 10.09 -4.05 -9.83
N GLY A 75 9.35 -3.12 -9.23
CA GLY A 75 9.21 -1.74 -9.70
C GLY A 75 10.37 -0.84 -9.28
N ASP A 76 10.67 0.14 -10.12
CA ASP A 76 11.69 1.17 -9.85
C ASP A 76 11.28 2.10 -8.71
N TRP A 77 9.96 2.24 -8.51
CA TRP A 77 9.35 3.04 -7.46
C TRP A 77 8.52 2.15 -6.54
N LEU A 78 8.65 2.39 -5.24
CA LEU A 78 7.89 1.71 -4.20
C LEU A 78 6.91 2.68 -3.55
N LEU A 79 5.64 2.28 -3.48
CA LEU A 79 4.62 2.95 -2.67
C LEU A 79 4.28 2.05 -1.48
N PHE A 80 4.72 2.43 -0.29
CA PHE A 80 4.31 1.76 0.94
C PHE A 80 2.96 2.30 1.39
N LEU A 81 1.95 1.45 1.44
CA LEU A 81 0.57 1.82 1.77
C LEU A 81 0.01 0.85 2.81
N HIS A 82 -0.65 1.34 3.86
CA HIS A 82 -1.25 0.43 4.85
C HIS A 82 -2.56 -0.18 4.33
N ALA A 83 -2.90 -1.37 4.85
CA ALA A 83 -4.10 -2.13 4.47
C ALA A 83 -5.44 -1.49 4.92
N ASP A 84 -5.39 -0.35 5.59
CA ASP A 84 -6.51 0.45 6.08
C ASP A 84 -6.52 1.88 5.51
N THR A 85 -5.68 2.16 4.51
CA THR A 85 -5.55 3.49 3.92
C THR A 85 -6.22 3.54 2.54
N VAL A 86 -6.93 4.64 2.29
CA VAL A 86 -7.41 5.03 0.96
C VAL A 86 -6.70 6.33 0.57
N LEU A 87 -6.12 6.37 -0.63
CA LEU A 87 -5.44 7.56 -1.12
C LEU A 87 -6.45 8.58 -1.65
N GLY A 88 -6.18 9.86 -1.38
CA GLY A 88 -7.04 10.95 -1.83
C GLY A 88 -7.09 11.07 -3.35
N GLU A 89 -8.15 11.69 -3.86
CA GLU A 89 -8.32 11.95 -5.29
C GLU A 89 -7.09 12.64 -5.89
N GLY A 90 -6.66 12.19 -7.07
CA GLY A 90 -5.53 12.77 -7.79
C GLY A 90 -4.14 12.38 -7.28
N TRP A 91 -4.02 11.52 -6.26
CA TRP A 91 -2.73 11.07 -5.73
C TRP A 91 -1.82 10.48 -6.82
N ARG A 92 -2.41 9.78 -7.79
CA ARG A 92 -1.67 9.18 -8.90
C ARG A 92 -0.98 10.24 -9.76
N SER A 93 -1.65 11.35 -10.03
CA SER A 93 -1.09 12.44 -10.82
C SER A 93 0.14 13.01 -10.11
N GLU A 94 0.01 13.30 -8.82
CA GLU A 94 1.10 13.79 -7.97
C GLU A 94 2.27 12.78 -7.91
N ALA A 95 1.97 11.50 -7.72
CA ALA A 95 2.98 10.44 -7.74
C ALA A 95 3.69 10.36 -9.10
N SER A 96 2.95 10.45 -10.19
CA SER A 96 3.50 10.39 -11.55
C SER A 96 4.44 11.56 -11.83
N VAL A 97 4.07 12.77 -11.41
CA VAL A 97 4.92 13.96 -11.51
C VAL A 97 6.20 13.78 -10.70
N PHE A 98 6.08 13.31 -9.44
CA PHE A 98 7.22 13.07 -8.58
C PHE A 98 8.18 12.02 -9.17
N MET A 99 7.64 10.91 -9.70
CA MET A 99 8.40 9.82 -10.29
C MET A 99 9.09 10.18 -11.61
N ALA A 100 8.51 11.09 -12.39
CA ALA A 100 9.04 11.53 -13.68
C ALA A 100 10.21 12.52 -13.54
N ASP A 101 10.32 13.20 -12.40
CA ASP A 101 11.40 14.15 -12.12
C ASP A 101 12.67 13.41 -11.67
N SER A 102 13.71 13.46 -12.51
CA SER A 102 15.00 12.82 -12.27
C SER A 102 15.72 13.33 -11.01
N GLU A 103 15.41 14.54 -10.53
CA GLU A 103 15.96 15.05 -9.26
C GLU A 103 15.46 14.25 -8.04
N ASN A 104 14.33 13.55 -8.20
CA ASN A 104 13.72 12.76 -7.13
C ASN A 104 14.21 11.31 -7.08
N ALA A 105 15.07 10.86 -7.99
CA ALA A 105 15.55 9.47 -8.05
C ALA A 105 16.23 8.97 -6.75
N ARG A 106 16.66 9.87 -5.86
CA ARG A 106 17.22 9.54 -4.53
C ARG A 106 16.43 10.16 -3.36
N ARG A 107 15.17 10.50 -3.60
CA ARG A 107 14.28 11.12 -2.61
C ARG A 107 13.10 10.20 -2.33
N ALA A 108 12.51 10.39 -1.15
CA ALA A 108 11.22 9.80 -0.80
C ALA A 108 10.17 10.91 -0.72
N GLY A 109 8.99 10.63 -1.26
CA GLY A 109 7.80 11.46 -1.08
C GLY A 109 6.94 10.94 0.06
N VAL A 110 6.14 11.82 0.67
CA VAL A 110 5.10 11.44 1.61
C VAL A 110 3.80 12.15 1.24
N PHE A 111 2.68 11.45 1.37
CA PHE A 111 1.37 12.07 1.30
C PHE A 111 0.99 12.69 2.64
N ARG A 112 0.07 13.66 2.60
CA ARG A 112 -0.50 14.22 3.83
C ARG A 112 -1.44 13.21 4.46
N LEU A 113 -1.21 12.87 5.72
CA LEU A 113 -2.07 11.97 6.49
C LEU A 113 -3.36 12.69 6.91
N SER A 114 -4.48 12.01 6.73
CA SER A 114 -5.79 12.38 7.25
C SER A 114 -6.48 11.15 7.83
N PHE A 115 -7.35 11.34 8.82
CA PHE A 115 -8.13 10.27 9.43
C PHE A 115 -9.62 10.52 9.17
N ASP A 116 -10.36 9.47 8.87
CA ASP A 116 -11.82 9.51 8.67
C ASP A 116 -12.58 9.68 10.00
N ASP A 117 -11.87 9.63 11.14
CA ASP A 117 -12.41 9.85 12.47
C ASP A 117 -12.07 11.26 13.00
N GLY A 118 -13.11 12.00 13.39
CA GLY A 118 -12.99 13.31 14.04
C GLY A 118 -12.54 13.23 15.50
N ALA A 119 -12.48 12.03 16.10
CA ALA A 119 -12.08 11.85 17.48
C ALA A 119 -10.59 12.13 17.71
N ARG A 120 -10.29 12.85 18.80
CA ARG A 120 -8.91 13.20 19.19
C ARG A 120 -8.01 11.98 19.46
N ALA A 121 -8.59 10.81 19.73
CA ALA A 121 -7.86 9.57 19.97
C ALA A 121 -7.24 8.99 18.69
N ALA A 122 -7.90 9.13 17.54
CA ALA A 122 -7.37 8.72 16.24
C ALA A 122 -6.10 9.51 15.83
N ARG A 123 -5.95 10.74 16.36
CA ARG A 123 -4.82 11.64 16.07
C ARG A 123 -3.59 11.43 16.97
N ARG A 124 -3.58 10.42 17.84
CA ARG A 124 -2.49 10.15 18.80
C ARG A 124 -1.79 8.80 18.58
N LEU A 125 -1.76 8.32 17.35
CA LEU A 125 -1.00 7.12 16.97
C LEU A 125 0.26 7.54 16.20
N GLU A 126 1.17 8.20 16.91
CA GLU A 126 2.61 8.24 16.61
C GLU A 126 3.40 8.00 17.90
#